data_AF-A0A939KV28-F1
#
_entry.id   AF-A0A939KV28-F1
#
_cell.length_a   1.000
_cell.length_b   1.000
_cell.length_c   1.000
_cell.angle_alpha   90.00
_cell.angle_beta   90.00
_cell.angle_gamma   90.00
#
_symmetry.space_group_name_H-M   'P 1'
#
loop_
_entity.id
_entity.type
_entity.pdbx_description
1 polymer ?
#
loop_
_entity_poly.entity_id
_entity_poly.type
_entity_poly.pdbx_seq_one_letter_code
_entity_poly.pdbx_strand_id
1 'polypeptide(L)'
;MNKLALTFAVTLALTAAPAQAGFEIANRNQNRSKSIQCIDAMGFEIMADNVFAALNPQVGHRKIRPEEIYYAAQWRTIRNALDPNGCVLVERFYRDPKVAYHLADRVFYALHPELNWRKIRPHEVQYAREWSIIRNALSLIPF
;
A
#
# COMPACT_ATOMS: atom_id res chain seq x y z
N MET A 1 55.19 5.12 -59.53
CA MET A 1 54.44 5.89 -60.54
C MET A 1 52.95 5.83 -60.21
N ASN A 2 52.33 7.02 -60.09
CA ASN A 2 50.90 7.38 -60.25
C ASN A 2 49.82 6.73 -59.36
N LYS A 3 49.23 7.49 -58.41
CA LYS A 3 48.06 8.42 -58.48
C LYS A 3 46.74 7.67 -58.18
N LEU A 4 46.23 7.75 -56.95
CA LEU A 4 45.20 8.71 -56.43
C LEU A 4 43.75 8.32 -56.76
N ALA A 5 42.96 7.97 -55.73
CA ALA A 5 41.57 8.42 -55.51
C ALA A 5 41.13 7.92 -54.11
N LEU A 6 40.95 8.82 -53.13
CA LEU A 6 39.65 9.16 -52.51
C LEU A 6 38.89 7.92 -51.98
N THR A 7 38.50 7.79 -50.70
CA THR A 7 37.65 8.75 -49.98
C THR A 7 37.49 8.34 -48.50
N PHE A 8 37.39 9.32 -47.59
CA PHE A 8 36.87 9.28 -46.19
C PHE A 8 37.52 8.28 -45.20
N ALA A 9 38.35 8.67 -44.20
CA ALA A 9 38.09 9.56 -43.05
C ALA A 9 36.75 9.18 -42.38
N VAL A 10 36.66 8.56 -41.20
CA VAL A 10 37.24 8.96 -39.91
C VAL A 10 36.88 7.87 -38.87
N THR A 11 37.88 7.46 -38.07
CA THR A 11 37.79 7.08 -36.64
C THR A 11 36.96 5.86 -36.21
N LEU A 12 37.65 4.88 -35.63
CA LEU A 12 37.24 4.37 -34.31
C LEU A 12 38.50 4.05 -33.48
N ALA A 13 38.89 5.02 -32.66
CA ALA A 13 39.85 4.81 -31.59
C ALA A 13 39.18 3.96 -30.50
N LEU A 14 39.81 2.83 -30.18
CA LEU A 14 39.59 2.12 -28.92
C LEU A 14 39.91 3.08 -27.77
N THR A 15 38.90 3.65 -27.13
CA THR A 15 38.80 3.83 -25.67
C THR A 15 37.41 4.42 -25.36
N ALA A 16 36.56 3.68 -24.66
CA ALA A 16 35.69 4.17 -23.59
C ALA A 16 34.61 3.13 -23.25
N ALA A 17 34.74 2.50 -22.07
CA ALA A 17 33.56 2.26 -21.25
C ALA A 17 32.97 3.64 -20.83
N PRO A 18 31.67 3.78 -20.49
CA PRO A 18 30.69 2.72 -20.24
C PRO A 18 29.37 2.89 -21.03
N ALA A 19 28.95 1.85 -21.76
CA ALA A 19 27.56 1.68 -22.17
C ALA A 19 26.74 1.05 -21.03
N GLN A 20 26.64 1.72 -19.89
CA GLN A 20 25.75 1.31 -18.78
C GLN A 20 25.02 2.49 -18.10
N ALA A 21 25.20 3.74 -18.54
CA ALA A 21 24.54 4.88 -17.91
C ALA A 21 23.16 5.26 -18.53
N GLY A 22 22.77 4.68 -19.67
CA GLY A 22 21.54 5.04 -20.38
C GLY A 22 20.29 4.27 -19.96
N PHE A 23 20.44 3.03 -19.48
CA PHE A 23 19.29 2.17 -19.13
C PHE A 23 18.85 2.34 -17.66
N GLU A 24 19.75 2.81 -16.78
CA GLU A 24 19.42 3.06 -15.37
C GLU A 24 18.72 4.40 -15.12
N ILE A 25 18.95 5.43 -15.95
CA ILE A 25 18.34 6.76 -15.71
C ILE A 25 16.86 6.77 -16.17
N ALA A 26 16.53 6.08 -17.27
CA ALA A 26 15.14 5.93 -17.71
C ALA A 26 14.31 5.12 -16.71
N ASN A 27 14.89 4.05 -16.14
CA ASN A 27 14.20 3.20 -15.16
C ASN A 27 14.10 3.87 -13.78
N ARG A 28 15.09 4.68 -13.37
CA ARG A 28 15.05 5.45 -12.13
C ARG A 28 14.04 6.61 -12.19
N ASN A 29 13.84 7.23 -13.36
CA ASN A 29 12.82 8.27 -13.55
C ASN A 29 11.41 7.72 -13.74
N GLN A 30 11.25 6.54 -14.36
CA GLN A 30 9.95 5.86 -14.46
C GLN A 30 9.52 5.27 -13.12
N ASN A 31 10.46 4.77 -12.31
CA ASN A 31 10.20 4.38 -10.92
C ASN A 31 10.03 5.59 -9.99
N ARG A 32 10.70 6.73 -10.22
CA ARG A 32 10.42 7.96 -9.46
C ARG A 32 9.05 8.54 -9.76
N SER A 33 8.60 8.48 -11.01
CA SER A 33 7.26 8.96 -11.40
C SER A 33 6.15 8.11 -10.78
N LYS A 34 6.35 6.79 -10.66
CA LYS A 34 5.45 5.89 -9.91
C LYS A 34 5.60 6.03 -8.39
N SER A 35 6.80 6.28 -7.87
CA SER A 35 7.05 6.39 -6.42
C SER A 35 6.60 7.72 -5.82
N ILE A 36 6.47 8.78 -6.62
CA ILE A 36 5.88 10.07 -6.19
C ILE A 36 4.34 9.99 -6.16
N GLN A 37 3.72 9.02 -6.84
CA GLN A 37 2.26 8.78 -6.80
C GLN A 37 1.79 7.90 -5.64
N CYS A 38 2.70 7.35 -4.83
CA CYS A 38 2.42 6.54 -3.65
C CYS A 38 2.90 7.24 -2.35
N ILE A 39 2.74 8.56 -2.26
CA ILE A 39 2.73 9.22 -0.94
C ILE A 39 1.45 8.70 -0.24
N ASP A 40 1.43 7.75 0.71
CA ASP A 40 2.45 7.04 1.47
C ASP A 40 1.97 5.59 1.65
N ALA A 41 2.71 4.58 1.14
CA ALA A 41 2.48 3.17 1.54
C ALA A 41 2.57 2.99 3.08
N MET A 42 3.24 3.91 3.77
CA MET A 42 3.39 3.97 5.22
C MET A 42 2.08 4.28 5.96
N GLY A 43 1.15 5.04 5.36
CA GLY A 43 -0.10 5.43 6.02
C GLY A 43 -1.07 4.26 6.23
N PHE A 44 -1.15 3.34 5.26
CA PHE A 44 -2.06 2.20 5.32
C PHE A 44 -1.59 1.08 6.25
N GLU A 45 -0.28 0.86 6.33
CA GLU A 45 0.29 -0.11 7.27
C GLU A 45 0.03 0.33 8.71
N ILE A 46 0.19 1.63 9.01
CA ILE A 46 -0.14 2.20 10.32
C ILE A 46 -1.64 2.07 10.63
N MET A 47 -2.52 2.32 9.65
CA MET A 47 -3.96 2.09 9.81
C MET A 47 -4.27 0.63 10.11
N ALA A 48 -3.67 -0.30 9.36
CA ALA A 48 -3.87 -1.73 9.55
C ALA A 48 -3.38 -2.19 10.93
N ASP A 49 -2.21 -1.72 11.36
CA ASP A 49 -1.64 -2.00 12.67
C ASP A 49 -2.52 -1.46 13.81
N ASN A 50 -3.04 -0.24 13.67
CA ASN A 50 -3.93 0.35 14.67
C ASN A 50 -5.25 -0.41 14.80
N VAL A 51 -5.88 -0.76 13.68
CA VAL A 51 -7.10 -1.56 13.70
C VAL A 51 -6.82 -2.95 14.28
N PHE A 52 -5.74 -3.60 13.84
CA PHE A 52 -5.37 -4.92 14.32
C PHE A 52 -5.11 -4.93 15.83
N ALA A 53 -4.34 -3.97 16.34
CA ALA A 53 -4.04 -3.86 17.76
C ALA A 53 -5.30 -3.56 18.59
N ALA A 54 -6.22 -2.74 18.06
CA ALA A 54 -7.48 -2.42 18.73
C ALA A 54 -8.43 -3.62 18.83
N LEU A 55 -8.49 -4.45 17.78
CA LEU A 55 -9.26 -5.70 17.78
C LEU A 55 -8.62 -6.79 18.65
N ASN A 56 -7.29 -6.78 18.77
CA ASN A 56 -6.52 -7.81 19.46
C ASN A 56 -5.65 -7.19 20.57
N PRO A 57 -6.24 -6.65 21.65
CA PRO A 57 -5.49 -5.97 22.71
C PRO A 57 -4.44 -6.86 23.39
N GLN A 58 -4.65 -8.19 23.41
CA GLN A 58 -3.71 -9.19 23.92
C GLN A 58 -2.44 -9.33 23.06
N VAL A 59 -2.52 -8.97 21.77
CA VAL A 59 -1.36 -8.91 20.87
C VAL A 59 -0.81 -7.49 20.85
N GLY A 60 -1.68 -6.49 20.74
CA GLY A 60 -1.32 -5.09 20.63
C GLY A 60 -0.48 -4.83 19.38
N HIS A 61 0.46 -3.89 19.48
CA HIS A 61 1.37 -3.51 18.38
C HIS A 61 2.64 -4.38 18.29
N ARG A 62 2.73 -5.49 19.04
CA ARG A 62 3.91 -6.33 18.97
C ARG A 62 3.97 -7.06 17.62
N LYS A 63 5.18 -7.42 17.21
CA LYS A 63 5.37 -8.27 16.03
C LYS A 63 4.63 -9.61 16.21
N ILE A 64 3.80 -9.95 15.23
CA ILE A 64 3.13 -11.26 15.12
C ILE A 64 4.22 -12.32 14.94
N ARG A 65 4.18 -13.39 15.74
CA ARG A 65 5.15 -14.48 15.66
C ARG A 65 4.80 -15.43 14.50
N PRO A 66 5.78 -16.14 13.93
CA PRO A 66 5.53 -17.04 12.79
C PRO A 66 4.47 -18.12 13.05
N GLU A 67 4.36 -18.60 14.28
CA GLU A 67 3.38 -19.60 14.71
C GLU A 67 1.96 -19.04 14.86
N GLU A 68 1.79 -17.72 14.89
CA GLU A 68 0.51 -17.03 15.08
C GLU A 68 -0.24 -16.83 13.76
N ILE A 69 -0.46 -17.95 13.05
CA ILE A 69 -1.00 -17.97 11.69
C ILE A 69 -2.36 -17.26 11.60
N TYR A 70 -3.21 -17.41 12.63
CA TYR A 70 -4.51 -16.75 12.73
C TYR A 70 -4.36 -15.21 12.69
N TYR A 71 -3.51 -14.65 13.56
CA TYR A 71 -3.29 -13.21 13.63
C TYR A 71 -2.65 -12.68 12.34
N ALA A 72 -1.71 -13.43 11.75
CA ALA A 72 -1.11 -13.05 10.48
C ALA A 72 -2.12 -13.02 9.33
N ALA A 73 -3.08 -13.94 9.30
CA ALA A 73 -4.15 -13.96 8.32
C ALA A 73 -5.14 -12.81 8.53
N GLN A 74 -5.57 -12.59 9.77
CA GLN A 74 -6.47 -11.49 10.11
C GLN A 74 -5.88 -10.13 9.74
N TRP A 75 -4.60 -9.89 10.09
CA TRP A 75 -3.89 -8.67 9.73
C TRP A 75 -3.84 -8.47 8.20
N ARG A 76 -3.56 -9.53 7.43
CA ARG A 76 -3.57 -9.46 5.96
C ARG A 76 -4.94 -9.09 5.41
N THR A 77 -6.02 -9.63 5.99
CA THR A 77 -7.39 -9.26 5.60
C THR A 77 -7.66 -7.77 5.85
N ILE A 78 -7.26 -7.25 7.01
CA ILE A 78 -7.41 -5.83 7.35
C ILE A 78 -6.64 -4.95 6.36
N ARG A 79 -5.35 -5.27 6.14
CA ARG A 79 -4.48 -4.56 5.21
C ARG A 79 -5.06 -4.51 3.79
N ASN A 80 -5.51 -5.64 3.26
CA ASN A 80 -6.09 -5.73 1.91
C ASN A 80 -7.44 -5.00 1.81
N ALA A 81 -8.21 -4.93 2.90
CA ALA A 81 -9.48 -4.19 2.91
C ALA A 81 -9.25 -2.67 2.85
N LEU A 82 -8.19 -2.18 3.49
CA LEU A 82 -7.79 -0.77 3.48
C LEU A 82 -7.15 -0.37 2.14
N ASP A 83 -6.32 -1.24 1.56
CA ASP A 83 -5.67 -1.01 0.27
C ASP A 83 -5.76 -2.25 -0.63
N PRO A 84 -6.87 -2.41 -1.39
CA PRO A 84 -7.12 -3.60 -2.21
C PRO A 84 -6.22 -3.69 -3.45
N ASN A 85 -5.61 -2.58 -3.87
CA ASN A 85 -4.88 -2.48 -5.14
C ASN A 85 -3.41 -2.05 -4.95
N GLY A 86 -2.92 -1.89 -3.72
CA GLY A 86 -1.53 -1.58 -3.44
C GLY A 86 -1.11 -0.14 -3.75
N CYS A 87 -2.05 0.82 -3.84
CA CYS A 87 -1.87 2.28 -3.97
C CYS A 87 -3.12 2.88 -4.65
N VAL A 88 -4.28 2.97 -3.99
CA VAL A 88 -5.30 3.98 -4.34
C VAL A 88 -6.18 4.19 -3.12
N LEU A 89 -5.93 5.24 -2.32
CA LEU A 89 -6.96 6.04 -1.63
C LEU A 89 -6.31 7.27 -0.95
N VAL A 90 -5.33 7.93 -1.56
CA VAL A 90 -4.69 9.14 -1.00
C VAL A 90 -4.48 10.11 -2.14
N GLU A 91 -5.38 11.05 -2.37
CA GLU A 91 -5.09 12.45 -2.05
C GLU A 91 -6.35 13.30 -1.78
N ARG A 92 -7.56 12.77 -2.02
CA ARG A 92 -8.81 13.59 -2.04
C ARG A 92 -9.80 13.34 -0.91
N PHE A 93 -9.61 12.26 -0.16
CA PHE A 93 -10.60 11.76 0.79
C PHE A 93 -10.36 12.21 2.25
N TYR A 94 -9.14 12.60 2.62
CA TYR A 94 -8.72 12.82 4.03
C TYR A 94 -9.37 14.00 4.77
N ARG A 95 -10.19 14.82 4.10
CA ARG A 95 -10.94 15.90 4.73
C ARG A 95 -12.40 15.54 5.05
N ASP A 96 -12.88 14.37 4.62
CA ASP A 96 -14.25 13.93 4.87
C ASP A 96 -14.33 12.99 6.08
N PRO A 97 -15.04 13.37 7.17
CA PRO A 97 -15.23 12.51 8.33
C PRO A 97 -15.95 11.19 8.01
N LYS A 98 -16.59 11.06 6.83
CA LYS A 98 -17.22 9.82 6.37
C LYS A 98 -16.22 8.77 5.88
N VAL A 99 -14.97 9.13 5.62
CA VAL A 99 -13.95 8.16 5.15
C VAL A 99 -13.69 7.09 6.19
N ALA A 100 -13.60 7.46 7.46
CA ALA A 100 -13.45 6.49 8.54
C ALA A 100 -14.61 5.48 8.59
N TYR A 101 -15.84 5.90 8.24
CA TYR A 101 -16.99 4.99 8.15
C TYR A 101 -16.86 4.03 6.97
N HIS A 102 -16.51 4.54 5.78
CA HIS A 102 -16.34 3.69 4.60
C HIS A 102 -15.21 2.68 4.77
N LEU A 103 -14.07 3.10 5.34
CA LEU A 103 -12.96 2.20 5.65
C LEU A 103 -13.36 1.18 6.73
N ALA A 104 -14.10 1.61 7.75
CA ALA A 104 -14.60 0.69 8.78
C ALA A 104 -15.55 -0.37 8.20
N ASP A 105 -16.48 0.01 7.32
CA ASP A 105 -17.36 -0.94 6.64
C ASP A 105 -16.55 -1.95 5.81
N ARG A 106 -15.56 -1.48 5.05
CA ARG A 106 -14.72 -2.36 4.22
C ARG A 106 -13.95 -3.37 5.06
N VAL A 107 -13.31 -2.93 6.14
CA VAL A 107 -12.59 -3.83 7.03
C VAL A 107 -13.55 -4.80 7.72
N PHE A 108 -14.67 -4.31 8.26
CA PHE A 108 -15.64 -5.12 8.98
C PHE A 108 -16.22 -6.24 8.10
N TYR A 109 -16.70 -5.94 6.89
CA TYR A 109 -17.25 -6.97 6.00
C TYR A 109 -16.19 -7.86 5.35
N ALA A 110 -14.92 -7.43 5.30
CA ALA A 110 -13.83 -8.33 4.91
C ALA A 110 -13.54 -9.38 6.00
N LEU A 111 -13.72 -9.03 7.28
CA LEU A 111 -13.61 -9.96 8.41
C LEU A 111 -14.86 -10.84 8.57
N HIS A 112 -16.03 -10.34 8.17
CA HIS A 112 -17.32 -11.02 8.26
C HIS A 112 -18.01 -11.22 6.90
N PRO A 113 -17.40 -11.98 5.97
CA PRO A 113 -17.96 -12.21 4.64
C PRO A 113 -19.34 -12.90 4.70
N GLU A 114 -19.63 -13.67 5.75
CA GLU A 114 -20.91 -14.35 5.98
C GLU A 114 -22.10 -13.39 6.14
N LEU A 115 -21.84 -12.14 6.51
CA LEU A 115 -22.89 -11.12 6.63
C LEU A 115 -23.31 -10.57 5.25
N ASN A 116 -22.50 -10.78 4.21
CA ASN A 116 -22.78 -10.37 2.84
C ASN A 116 -23.31 -8.93 2.73
N TRP A 117 -22.61 -7.98 3.37
CA TRP A 117 -22.97 -6.55 3.38
C TRP A 117 -24.34 -6.20 3.96
N ARG A 118 -25.01 -7.15 4.63
CA ARG A 118 -26.27 -6.86 5.31
C ARG A 118 -26.03 -5.98 6.51
N LYS A 119 -26.96 -5.07 6.80
CA LYS A 119 -26.92 -4.25 8.01
C LYS A 119 -26.84 -5.11 9.28
N ILE A 120 -26.03 -4.65 10.23
CA ILE A 120 -25.98 -5.17 11.60
C ILE A 120 -27.37 -4.95 12.22
N ARG A 121 -27.95 -6.00 12.80
CA ARG A 121 -29.27 -5.97 13.45
C ARG A 121 -29.12 -5.50 14.90
N PRO A 122 -30.17 -4.93 15.52
CA PRO A 122 -30.08 -4.38 16.88
C PRO A 122 -29.64 -5.36 17.97
N HIS A 123 -29.92 -6.65 17.81
CA HIS A 123 -29.50 -7.70 18.76
C HIS A 123 -28.06 -8.17 18.54
N GLU A 124 -27.41 -7.78 17.44
CA GLU A 124 -26.04 -8.18 17.11
C GLU A 124 -25.02 -7.24 17.74
N VAL A 125 -25.11 -7.13 19.06
CA VAL A 125 -24.33 -6.17 19.85
C VAL A 125 -22.82 -6.38 19.71
N GLN A 126 -22.39 -7.62 19.50
CA GLN A 126 -20.98 -7.96 19.28
C GLN A 126 -20.44 -7.35 17.98
N TYR A 127 -21.16 -7.52 16.87
CA TYR A 127 -20.81 -6.91 15.58
C TYR A 127 -20.83 -5.39 15.63
N ALA A 128 -21.83 -4.79 16.30
CA ALA A 128 -21.89 -3.35 16.47
C ALA A 128 -20.69 -2.80 17.27
N ARG A 129 -20.29 -3.52 18.33
CA ARG A 129 -19.11 -3.17 19.14
C ARG A 129 -17.83 -3.29 18.31
N GLU A 130 -17.64 -4.40 17.59
CA GLU A 130 -16.47 -4.63 16.77
C GLU A 130 -16.32 -3.55 15.68
N TRP A 131 -17.39 -3.26 14.95
CA TRP A 131 -17.41 -2.18 13.97
C TRP A 131 -17.02 -0.83 14.58
N SER A 132 -17.50 -0.53 15.80
CA SER A 132 -17.14 0.70 16.50
C SER A 132 -15.66 0.75 16.87
N ILE A 133 -15.06 -0.38 17.25
CA ILE A 133 -13.61 -0.47 17.55
C ILE A 133 -12.80 -0.14 16.29
N ILE A 134 -13.15 -0.77 15.16
CA ILE A 134 -12.48 -0.55 13.88
C ILE A 134 -12.55 0.93 13.49
N ARG A 135 -13.75 1.52 13.51
CA ARG A 135 -13.95 2.92 13.15
C ARG A 135 -13.15 3.86 14.03
N ASN A 136 -13.14 3.62 15.34
CA ASN A 136 -12.41 4.48 16.28
C ASN A 136 -10.90 4.41 16.02
N ALA A 137 -10.36 3.21 15.78
CA ALA A 137 -8.95 3.04 15.44
C ALA A 137 -8.55 3.81 14.16
N LEU A 138 -9.43 3.86 13.16
CA LEU A 138 -9.21 4.62 11.92
C LEU A 138 -9.39 6.13 12.10
N SER A 139 -10.14 6.56 13.11
CA SER A 139 -10.38 7.98 13.40
C SER A 139 -9.27 8.63 14.24
N LEU A 140 -8.43 7.83 14.90
CA LEU A 140 -7.38 8.27 15.82
C LEU A 140 -6.05 8.63 15.14
N ILE A 141 -5.96 8.53 13.82
CA ILE A 141 -4.72 8.83 13.10
C ILE A 141 -4.79 10.30 12.65
N PRO A 142 -4.10 11.23 13.33
CA PRO A 142 -3.96 12.59 12.84
C PRO A 142 -3.10 12.55 11.57
N PHE A 143 -3.62 13.09 10.48
CA PHE A 143 -2.89 13.32 9.23
C PHE A 143 -2.72 14.82 9.02
#